data_AF-A0A3B8U9Q3-F1
#
_entry.id   AF-A0A3B8U9Q3-F1
#
_cell.length_a   1.000
_cell.length_b   1.000
_cell.length_c   1.000
_cell.angle_alpha   90.00
_cell.angle_beta   90.00
_cell.angle_gamma   90.00
#
_symmetry.space_group_name_H-M   'P 1'
#
loop_
_entity.id
_entity.type
_entity.pdbx_description
1 polymer ?
#
loop_
_entity_poly.entity_id
_entity_poly.type
_entity_poly.pdbx_seq_one_letter_code
_entity_poly.pdbx_strand_id
1 'polypeptide(L)'
;EWGNISGVVNYIPDIISYRMVQETYEDLTLMMVRNPDTPVEKQKEIEAFLEEKLMAMFNDPSIHITYKWLDEIPVDPNGKLRVIISKVKPGAIGEPEHAGEDVGSAEITPDETSAKE
;
A
#
# COMPACT_ATOMS: atom_id res chain seq x y z
N GLU A 1 11.61 -0.66 2.50
CA GLU A 1 10.78 0.52 2.21
C GLU A 1 9.34 0.07 1.91
N TRP A 2 8.35 0.55 2.65
CA TRP A 2 6.93 0.24 2.39
C TRP A 2 6.41 0.80 1.06
N GLY A 3 7.12 1.77 0.47
CA GLY A 3 6.70 2.53 -0.71
C GLY A 3 6.70 1.76 -2.03
N ASN A 4 7.25 0.55 -2.11
CA ASN A 4 7.40 -0.19 -3.38
C ASN A 4 6.36 -1.30 -3.62
N ILE A 5 5.36 -1.45 -2.76
CA ILE A 5 4.28 -2.45 -2.97
C ILE A 5 3.63 -2.25 -4.36
N SER A 6 3.38 -1.00 -4.74
CA SER A 6 2.84 -0.66 -6.07
C SER A 6 3.77 -1.06 -7.21
N GLY A 7 5.09 -0.99 -7.02
CA GLY A 7 6.07 -1.41 -8.02
C GLY A 7 6.17 -2.92 -8.19
N VAL A 8 5.56 -3.71 -7.30
CA VAL A 8 5.39 -5.16 -7.48
C VAL A 8 4.03 -5.44 -8.12
N VAL A 9 2.95 -4.97 -7.50
CA VAL A 9 1.59 -5.41 -7.86
C VAL A 9 1.11 -4.80 -9.18
N ASN A 10 1.47 -3.55 -9.51
CA ASN A 10 1.01 -2.89 -10.75
C ASN A 10 1.53 -3.54 -12.03
N TYR A 11 2.57 -4.37 -11.95
CA TYR A 11 3.15 -5.05 -13.11
C TYR A 11 2.62 -6.47 -13.30
N ILE A 12 1.59 -6.86 -12.55
CA ILE A 12 0.90 -8.13 -12.70
C ILE A 12 -0.39 -7.87 -13.51
N PRO A 13 -0.41 -8.15 -14.82
CA PRO A 13 -1.54 -7.83 -15.70
C PRO A 13 -2.82 -8.61 -15.35
N ASP A 14 -2.67 -9.67 -14.57
CA ASP A 14 -3.73 -10.53 -14.08
C ASP A 14 -4.51 -9.93 -12.89
N ILE A 15 -4.04 -8.80 -12.34
CA ILE A 15 -4.69 -8.07 -11.24
C ILE A 15 -5.09 -6.69 -11.76
N ILE A 16 -6.39 -6.39 -11.76
CA ILE A 16 -6.91 -5.11 -12.26
C ILE A 16 -7.11 -4.07 -11.15
N SER A 17 -7.20 -4.52 -9.90
CA SER A 17 -7.33 -3.65 -8.74
C SER A 17 -6.82 -4.38 -7.51
N TYR A 18 -6.24 -3.63 -6.58
CA TYR A 18 -5.77 -4.19 -5.32
C TYR A 18 -5.87 -3.18 -4.18
N ARG A 19 -5.81 -3.70 -2.96
CA ARG A 19 -5.67 -2.93 -1.73
C ARG A 19 -4.86 -3.71 -0.71
N MET A 20 -3.87 -3.06 -0.13
CA MET A 20 -3.15 -3.55 1.03
C MET A 20 -3.81 -3.03 2.30
N VAL A 21 -4.14 -3.93 3.23
CA VAL A 21 -4.62 -3.59 4.57
C VAL A 21 -3.60 -4.09 5.58
N GLN A 22 -3.02 -3.17 6.33
CA GLN A 22 -2.19 -3.47 7.48
C GLN A 22 -3.10 -3.67 8.69
N GLU A 23 -3.25 -4.93 9.10
CA GLU A 23 -4.05 -5.32 10.25
C GLU A 23 -3.27 -5.10 11.56
N THR A 24 -2.00 -5.54 11.58
CA THR A 24 -1.01 -5.29 12.63
C THR A 24 0.32 -4.87 11.99
N TYR A 25 1.40 -4.69 12.76
CA TYR A 25 2.72 -4.42 12.18
C TYR A 25 3.27 -5.60 11.38
N GLU A 26 2.85 -6.81 11.72
CA GLU A 26 3.32 -8.07 11.15
C GLU A 26 2.30 -8.63 10.15
N ASP A 27 1.01 -8.39 10.36
CA ASP A 27 -0.06 -8.96 9.55
C ASP A 27 -0.59 -8.00 8.49
N LEU A 28 -0.47 -8.42 7.23
CA LEU A 28 -0.95 -7.73 6.05
C LEU A 28 -2.01 -8.55 5.33
N THR A 29 -3.00 -7.89 4.75
CA THR A 29 -3.97 -8.49 3.83
C THR A 29 -3.89 -7.80 2.48
N LEU A 30 -3.54 -8.55 1.43
CA LEU A 30 -3.59 -8.09 0.05
C LEU A 30 -4.90 -8.53 -0.60
N MET A 31 -5.82 -7.58 -0.73
CA MET A 31 -7.06 -7.75 -1.47
C MET A 31 -6.80 -7.50 -2.96
N MET A 32 -7.29 -8.39 -3.82
CA MET A 32 -7.02 -8.35 -5.26
C MET A 32 -8.28 -8.67 -6.05
N VAL A 33 -8.45 -7.98 -7.18
CA VAL A 33 -9.48 -8.27 -8.18
C VAL A 33 -8.80 -8.83 -9.41
N ARG A 34 -9.22 -10.04 -9.82
CA ARG A 34 -8.69 -10.74 -10.99
C ARG A 34 -9.12 -10.02 -12.27
N ASN A 35 -8.22 -9.95 -13.24
CA ASN A 35 -8.58 -9.60 -14.61
C ASN A 35 -9.58 -10.64 -15.16
N PRO A 36 -10.77 -10.23 -15.64
CA PRO A 36 -11.76 -11.16 -16.19
C PRO A 36 -11.21 -12.13 -17.24
N ASP A 37 -10.22 -11.69 -18.03
CA ASP A 37 -9.58 -12.47 -19.09
C ASP A 37 -8.55 -13.50 -18.57
N THR A 38 -8.13 -13.41 -17.31
CA THR A 38 -7.18 -14.34 -16.68
C THR A 38 -7.90 -15.59 -16.15
N PRO A 39 -7.49 -16.82 -16.47
CA PRO A 39 -8.10 -18.03 -15.89
C PRO A 39 -8.04 -18.06 -14.35
N VAL A 40 -9.12 -18.52 -13.69
CA VAL A 40 -9.21 -18.57 -12.21
C VAL A 40 -8.11 -19.46 -11.62
N GLU A 41 -7.71 -20.50 -12.34
CA GLU A 41 -6.70 -21.47 -11.93
C GLU A 41 -5.32 -20.84 -11.72
N LYS A 42 -5.05 -19.67 -12.35
CA LYS A 42 -3.80 -18.93 -12.18
C LYS A 42 -3.69 -18.18 -10.87
N GLN A 43 -4.77 -18.02 -10.11
CA GLN A 43 -4.77 -17.25 -8.86
C GLN A 43 -3.69 -17.73 -7.88
N LYS A 44 -3.50 -19.04 -7.73
CA LYS A 44 -2.47 -19.60 -6.84
C LYS A 44 -1.05 -19.35 -7.34
N GLU A 45 -0.84 -19.35 -8.65
CA GLU A 45 0.46 -19.04 -9.25
C GLU A 45 0.81 -17.56 -9.02
N ILE A 46 -0.19 -16.69 -9.16
CA ILE A 46 -0.05 -15.24 -8.90
C ILE A 46 0.25 -14.98 -7.42
N GLU A 47 -0.45 -15.67 -6.51
CA GLU A 47 -0.17 -15.59 -5.06
C GLU A 47 1.27 -16.02 -4.74
N ALA A 48 1.74 -17.13 -5.31
CA ALA A 48 3.11 -17.60 -5.08
C ALA A 48 4.16 -16.61 -5.62
N PHE A 49 3.92 -16.02 -6.80
CA PHE A 49 4.78 -14.98 -7.36
C PHE A 49 4.80 -13.73 -6.48
N LEU A 50 3.63 -13.28 -6.03
CA LEU A 50 3.51 -12.13 -5.12
C LEU A 50 4.23 -12.39 -3.81
N GLU A 51 4.06 -13.56 -3.23
CA GLU A 51 4.72 -13.96 -1.98
C GLU A 51 6.24 -13.85 -2.12
N GLU A 52 6.82 -14.43 -3.17
CA GLU A 52 8.26 -14.34 -3.42
C GLU A 52 8.72 -12.88 -3.51
N LYS A 53 8.04 -12.05 -4.31
CA LYS A 53 8.46 -10.66 -4.56
C LYS A 53 8.25 -9.76 -3.36
N LEU A 54 7.12 -9.88 -2.67
CA LEU A 54 6.79 -9.06 -1.51
C LEU A 54 7.65 -9.44 -0.31
N MET A 55 7.85 -10.72 -0.04
CA MET A 55 8.72 -11.15 1.06
C MET A 55 10.18 -10.77 0.82
N ALA A 56 10.66 -10.86 -0.43
CA ALA A 56 11.99 -10.34 -0.79
C ALA A 56 12.10 -8.81 -0.61
N MET A 57 11.02 -8.07 -0.90
CA MET A 57 10.97 -6.62 -0.72
C MET A 57 10.93 -6.20 0.75
N PHE A 58 10.14 -6.89 1.58
CA PHE A 58 10.05 -6.60 3.01
C PHE A 58 11.35 -6.99 3.73
N ASN A 59 11.96 -8.11 3.36
CA ASN A 59 13.16 -8.65 3.97
C ASN A 59 13.03 -8.80 5.51
N ASP A 60 11.82 -9.11 5.97
CA ASP A 60 11.47 -9.30 7.37
C ASP A 60 10.63 -10.58 7.52
N PRO A 61 11.12 -11.59 8.24
CA PRO A 61 10.43 -12.87 8.38
C PRO A 61 9.20 -12.82 9.30
N SER A 62 9.02 -11.73 10.06
CA SER A 62 7.82 -11.54 10.90
C SER A 62 6.60 -11.12 10.09
N ILE A 63 6.79 -10.66 8.85
CA ILE A 63 5.69 -10.24 7.99
C ILE A 63 4.91 -11.45 7.49
N HIS A 64 3.59 -11.37 7.58
CA HIS A 64 2.65 -12.37 7.11
C HIS A 64 1.63 -11.72 6.18
N ILE A 65 1.51 -12.26 4.96
CA ILE A 65 0.61 -11.73 3.94
C ILE A 65 -0.53 -12.71 3.69
N THR A 66 -1.76 -12.26 3.93
CA THR A 66 -2.96 -12.98 3.53
C THR A 66 -3.45 -12.47 2.17
N TYR A 67 -3.57 -13.37 1.20
CA TYR A 67 -4.10 -13.05 -0.12
C TYR A 67 -5.61 -13.26 -0.16
N LYS A 68 -6.35 -12.28 -0.68
CA LYS A 68 -7.81 -12.34 -0.79
C LYS A 68 -8.28 -11.90 -2.17
N TRP A 69 -8.84 -12.84 -2.93
CA TRP A 69 -9.53 -12.54 -4.18
C TRP A 69 -10.94 -12.03 -3.92
N LEU A 70 -11.32 -10.95 -4.59
CA LEU A 70 -12.62 -10.31 -4.53
C LEU A 70 -13.16 -10.07 -5.94
N ASP A 71 -14.47 -9.95 -6.06
CA ASP A 71 -15.12 -9.48 -7.30
C ASP A 71 -14.89 -7.97 -7.49
N GLU A 72 -14.88 -7.20 -6.39
CA GLU A 72 -14.58 -5.77 -6.37
C GLU A 72 -13.88 -5.35 -5.05
N ILE A 73 -13.06 -4.29 -5.10
CA ILE A 73 -12.49 -3.71 -3.89
C ILE A 73 -13.56 -2.84 -3.21
N PRO A 74 -13.85 -3.05 -1.90
CA PRO A 74 -14.87 -2.28 -1.21
C PRO A 74 -14.55 -0.78 -1.21
N VAL A 75 -15.56 0.05 -1.36
CA VAL A 75 -15.41 1.51 -1.30
C VAL A 75 -14.94 1.94 0.09
N ASP A 76 -14.06 2.95 0.15
CA ASP A 76 -13.78 3.61 1.42
C ASP A 76 -15.04 4.38 1.84
N PRO A 77 -15.45 4.36 3.12
CA PRO A 77 -16.62 5.09 3.59
C PRO A 77 -16.62 6.59 3.27
N ASN A 78 -15.43 7.19 3.08
CA ASN A 78 -15.27 8.60 2.72
C ASN A 78 -15.18 8.84 1.20
N GLY A 79 -15.40 7.81 0.38
CA GLY A 79 -15.30 7.86 -1.08
C GLY A 79 -13.87 8.03 -1.62
N LYS A 80 -12.85 8.01 -0.76
CA LYS A 80 -11.45 8.16 -1.19
C LYS A 80 -10.90 6.84 -1.73
N LEU A 81 -10.21 6.91 -2.87
CA LEU A 81 -9.45 5.77 -3.37
C LEU A 81 -8.20 5.58 -2.49
N ARG A 82 -8.19 4.52 -1.68
CA ARG A 82 -7.05 4.13 -0.86
C ARG A 82 -6.50 2.79 -1.35
N VAL A 83 -5.21 2.80 -1.69
CA VAL A 83 -4.45 1.59 -2.03
C VAL A 83 -3.91 0.93 -0.76
N ILE A 84 -3.55 1.71 0.26
CA ILE A 84 -3.04 1.24 1.55
C ILE A 84 -3.94 1.75 2.66
N ILE A 85 -4.36 0.85 3.55
CA ILE A 85 -5.11 1.16 4.77
C ILE A 85 -4.33 0.59 5.96
N SER A 86 -4.08 1.42 6.98
CA SER A 86 -3.55 0.93 8.26
C SER A 86 -4.63 0.97 9.32
N LYS A 87 -4.81 -0.16 10.03
CA LYS A 87 -5.69 -0.30 11.21
C LYS A 87 -4.92 -0.23 12.52
N VAL A 88 -3.59 -0.11 12.45
CA VAL A 88 -2.74 0.00 13.62
C VAL A 88 -3.09 1.28 14.36
N LYS A 89 -3.34 1.16 15.68
CA LYS A 89 -3.61 2.32 16.52
C LYS A 89 -2.29 3.04 16.83
N PRO A 90 -2.29 4.39 16.86
CA PRO A 90 -1.18 5.14 17.41
C PRO A 90 -0.85 4.62 18.82
N GLY A 91 0.43 4.27 19.07
CA GLY A 91 0.92 3.77 20.36
C GLY A 91 0.77 2.26 20.61
N ALA A 92 0.39 1.45 19.61
CA ALA A 92 0.20 0.00 19.77
C ALA A 92 1.50 -0.82 19.88
N ILE A 93 2.64 -0.25 19.48
CA ILE A 93 3.99 -0.70 19.83
C ILE A 93 4.76 0.58 20.16
N GLY A 94 5.66 0.53 21.15
CA GLY A 94 6.41 1.70 21.66
C GLY A 94 6.73 2.70 20.57
N GLU A 95 6.35 3.96 20.80
CA GLU A 95 6.35 5.03 19.81
C GLU A 95 7.59 4.92 18.91
N PRO A 96 7.44 4.73 17.59
CA PRO A 96 8.58 4.91 16.72
C PRO A 96 9.02 6.35 16.90
N GLU A 97 10.26 6.55 17.37
CA GLU A 97 10.80 7.85 17.75
C GLU A 97 10.76 8.86 16.60
N HIS A 98 10.50 8.43 15.35
CA HIS A 98 10.43 9.28 14.17
C HIS A 98 9.18 8.98 13.34
N ALA A 99 8.05 9.59 13.72
CA ALA A 99 6.94 9.83 12.80
C ALA A 99 6.55 11.30 12.85
N GLY A 100 7.48 12.14 12.38
CA GLY A 100 7.28 13.57 12.13
C GLY A 100 7.65 14.45 13.30
N GLU A 101 8.88 14.98 13.30
CA GLU A 101 8.99 16.41 13.59
C GLU A 101 8.02 17.11 12.64
N ASP A 102 7.03 17.78 13.24
CA ASP A 102 6.18 18.73 12.56
C ASP A 102 7.12 19.79 11.98
N VAL A 103 7.57 19.59 10.73
CA VAL A 103 8.30 20.60 9.97
C VAL A 103 7.30 21.71 9.76
N GLY A 104 7.32 22.63 10.72
CA GLY A 104 6.35 23.69 10.88
C GLY A 104 6.08 24.36 9.56
N SER A 105 4.79 24.63 9.33
CA SER A 105 4.26 25.67 8.45
C SER A 105 5.35 26.36 7.64
N ALA A 106 5.71 25.80 6.49
CA ALA A 106 6.52 26.52 5.53
C ALA A 106 5.69 27.72 5.10
N GLU A 107 5.90 28.87 5.75
CA GLU A 107 5.44 30.16 5.27
C GLU A 107 6.04 30.34 3.88
N ILE A 108 5.23 30.13 2.85
CA ILE A 108 5.58 30.48 1.48
C ILE A 108 5.55 32.01 1.43
N THR A 109 6.68 32.66 1.70
CA THR A 109 6.86 34.07 1.33
C THR A 109 6.96 34.13 -0.20
N PRO A 110 6.07 34.85 -0.90
CA PRO A 110 6.19 35.04 -2.32
C PRO A 110 7.44 35.85 -2.66
N ASP A 111 8.20 35.35 -3.62
CA ASP A 111 9.42 35.94 -4.16
C ASP A 111 9.10 37.27 -4.87
N GLU A 112 9.52 38.40 -4.28
CA GLU A 112 9.49 39.72 -4.92
C GLU A 112 10.60 39.81 -5.97
N THR A 113 10.42 39.19 -7.14
CA THR A 113 11.24 39.54 -8.31
C THR A 113 10.47 39.45 -9.65
N SER A 114 9.57 40.41 -9.89
CA SER A 114 9.34 40.96 -11.24
C SER A 114 8.35 42.13 -11.22
N ALA A 115 8.89 43.33 -11.05
CA ALA A 115 8.36 44.54 -11.68
C ALA A 115 9.38 45.68 -11.49
N LYS A 116 10.27 45.86 -12.46
CA LYS A 116 10.78 47.19 -12.78
C LYS A 116 10.64 47.37 -14.28
N GLU A 117 9.72 48.28 -14.62
CA GLU A 117 9.67 49.02 -15.89
C GLU A 117 10.98 49.76 -16.15
#